data_AF-A0A1Z5K534-F1
#
_entry.id   AF-A0A1Z5K534-F1
#
_cell.length_a   1.000
_cell.length_b   1.000
_cell.length_c   1.000
_cell.angle_alpha   90.00
_cell.angle_beta   90.00
_cell.angle_gamma   90.00
#
_symmetry.space_group_name_H-M   'P 1'
#
loop_
_entity.id
_entity.type
_entity.pdbx_description
1 polymer ?
#
loop_
_entity_poly.entity_id
_entity_poly.type
_entity_poly.pdbx_seq_one_letter_code
_entity_poly.pdbx_strand_id
1 'polypeptide(L)'
;MYIKDPASYSVDEVCLFLNAIGLGDKAGEFRIQSVDGSLLVALTPEDFAELGVSGLQGKKIVNAIEFTKSLAGGGGGGGGSDARVAQLEAENAQLKKELAHYKPAPTPAPASYTSAPAPRPPQHNDHVVIKSTARGAARGAVLGAVAGAITGDPGQGAKIGAAVGATGGAMNGLGARRRARLLR
;
A
#
# COMPACT_ATOMS: atom_id res chain seq x y z
N MET A 1 3.32 9.35 20.29
CA MET A 1 2.53 10.45 19.69
C MET A 1 1.09 10.17 20.08
N TYR A 2 0.51 10.97 20.96
CA TYR A 2 -0.88 10.79 21.39
C TYR A 2 -1.80 11.41 20.34
N ILE A 3 -2.75 10.62 19.83
CA ILE A 3 -3.77 11.13 18.91
C ILE A 3 -4.89 11.70 19.78
N LYS A 4 -5.08 13.01 19.67
CA LYS A 4 -6.12 13.75 20.39
C LYS A 4 -7.49 13.42 19.79
N ASP A 5 -8.54 13.38 20.60
CA ASP A 5 -9.90 13.16 20.11
C ASP A 5 -10.30 14.30 19.15
N PRO A 6 -10.76 14.01 17.92
CA PRO A 6 -11.25 15.03 17.00
C PRO A 6 -12.26 16.00 17.60
N ALA A 7 -13.10 15.57 18.55
CA ALA A 7 -14.07 16.44 19.22
C ALA A 7 -13.42 17.55 20.06
N SER A 8 -12.15 17.38 20.44
CA SER A 8 -11.38 18.33 21.25
C SER A 8 -10.44 19.22 20.43
N TYR A 9 -10.50 19.13 19.10
CA TYR A 9 -9.69 19.97 18.22
C TYR A 9 -10.09 21.44 18.34
N SER A 10 -9.10 22.31 18.39
CA SER A 10 -9.25 23.75 18.14
C SER A 10 -9.47 24.01 16.65
N VAL A 11 -9.90 25.22 16.30
CA VAL A 11 -10.10 25.66 14.91
C VAL A 11 -8.82 25.48 14.06
N ASP A 12 -7.65 25.79 14.63
CA ASP A 12 -6.36 25.60 13.94
C ASP A 12 -6.03 24.11 13.73
N GLU A 13 -6.34 23.24 14.70
CA GLU A 13 -6.17 21.79 14.58
C GLU A 13 -7.14 21.20 13.53
N VAL A 14 -8.36 21.71 13.43
CA VAL A 14 -9.30 21.35 12.36
C VAL A 14 -8.73 21.74 10.99
N CYS A 15 -8.17 22.94 10.86
CA CYS A 15 -7.53 23.37 9.60
C CYS A 15 -6.34 22.46 9.23
N LEU A 16 -5.51 22.09 10.21
CA LEU A 16 -4.39 21.18 10.02
C LEU A 16 -4.86 19.78 9.62
N PHE A 17 -5.93 19.29 10.25
CA PHE A 17 -6.57 18.02 9.91
C PHE A 17 -7.08 18.02 8.47
N LEU A 18 -7.78 19.07 8.05
CA LEU A 18 -8.27 19.23 6.67
C LEU A 18 -7.10 19.26 5.66
N ASN A 19 -6.01 19.96 5.98
CA ASN A 19 -4.79 19.93 5.17
C ASN A 19 -4.22 18.50 5.04
N ALA A 20 -4.15 17.75 6.14
CA ALA A 20 -3.59 16.41 6.16
C ALA A 20 -4.39 15.40 5.31
N ILE A 21 -5.71 15.57 5.22
CA ILE A 21 -6.56 14.75 4.34
C ILE A 21 -6.67 15.28 2.91
N GLY A 22 -5.95 16.36 2.57
CA GLY A 22 -5.95 16.94 1.22
C GLY A 22 -7.18 17.78 0.89
N LEU A 23 -7.76 18.46 1.90
CA LEU A 23 -8.86 19.43 1.79
C LEU A 23 -8.43 20.81 2.33
N GLY A 24 -7.16 21.16 2.13
CA GLY A 24 -6.59 22.40 2.64
C GLY A 24 -7.17 23.68 2.06
N ASP A 25 -7.67 23.60 0.83
CA ASP A 25 -8.39 24.68 0.14
C ASP A 25 -9.70 25.05 0.84
N LYS A 26 -10.29 24.13 1.62
CA LYS A 26 -11.51 24.35 2.40
C LYS A 26 -11.26 24.84 3.83
N ALA A 27 -10.03 24.80 4.32
CA ALA A 27 -9.71 25.19 5.69
C ALA A 27 -10.05 26.66 6.00
N GLY A 28 -10.03 27.55 4.99
CA GLY A 28 -10.43 28.95 5.13
C GLY A 28 -11.88 29.12 5.58
N GLU A 29 -12.81 28.38 4.97
CA GLU A 29 -14.24 28.46 5.29
C GLU A 29 -14.53 27.95 6.71
N PHE A 30 -13.88 26.83 7.09
CA PHE A 30 -13.98 26.29 8.45
C PHE A 30 -13.44 27.27 9.49
N ARG A 31 -12.36 27.99 9.17
CA ARG A 31 -11.79 29.01 10.05
C ARG A 31 -12.71 30.22 10.18
N ILE A 32 -13.28 30.73 9.07
CA ILE A 32 -14.18 31.89 9.06
C ILE A 32 -15.43 31.59 9.90
N GLN A 33 -15.99 30.39 9.77
CA GLN A 33 -17.15 29.97 10.55
C GLN A 33 -16.80 29.46 11.95
N SER A 34 -15.52 29.54 12.36
CA SER A 34 -15.03 29.09 13.67
C SER A 34 -15.42 27.64 14.00
N VAL A 35 -15.36 26.76 13.00
CA VAL A 35 -15.64 25.33 13.14
C VAL A 35 -14.51 24.67 13.94
N ASP A 36 -14.79 24.39 15.20
CA ASP A 36 -13.91 23.62 16.08
C ASP A 36 -14.20 22.10 15.95
N GLY A 37 -13.46 21.30 16.72
CA GLY A 37 -13.58 19.85 16.72
C GLY A 37 -14.96 19.35 17.15
N SER A 38 -15.58 20.03 18.12
CA SER A 38 -16.91 19.68 18.61
C SER A 38 -17.96 19.88 17.51
N LEU A 39 -17.91 21.04 16.84
CA LEU A 39 -18.82 21.34 15.73
C LEU A 39 -18.55 20.40 14.54
N LEU A 40 -17.27 20.21 14.18
CA LEU A 40 -16.85 19.34 13.07
C LEU A 40 -17.45 17.92 13.16
N VAL A 41 -17.51 17.37 14.37
CA VAL A 41 -18.06 16.03 14.63
C VAL A 41 -19.59 16.00 14.57
N ALA A 42 -20.25 17.13 14.81
CA ALA A 42 -21.71 17.26 14.77
C ALA A 42 -22.26 17.62 13.38
N LEU A 43 -21.41 18.09 12.45
CA LEU A 43 -21.82 18.48 11.10
C LEU A 43 -22.40 17.30 10.31
N THR A 44 -23.55 17.56 9.69
CA THR A 44 -24.22 16.67 8.75
C THR A 44 -23.71 16.89 7.32
N PRO A 45 -23.97 15.96 6.38
CA PRO A 45 -23.66 16.16 4.96
C PRO A 45 -24.22 17.46 4.37
N GLU A 46 -25.37 17.92 4.86
CA GLU A 46 -26.03 19.15 4.47
C GLU A 46 -25.24 20.37 4.95
N ASP A 47 -24.79 20.38 6.20
CA ASP A 47 -23.98 21.48 6.76
C ASP A 47 -22.64 21.62 6.02
N PHE A 48 -22.06 20.49 5.58
CA PHE A 48 -20.85 20.53 4.73
C PHE A 48 -21.10 21.24 3.39
N ALA A 49 -22.31 21.13 2.82
CA ALA A 49 -22.63 21.84 1.59
C ALA A 49 -22.68 23.37 1.79
N GLU A 50 -23.14 23.84 2.95
CA GLU A 50 -23.12 25.26 3.33
C GLU A 50 -21.69 25.80 3.50
N LEU A 51 -20.76 24.94 3.89
CA LEU A 51 -19.31 25.21 3.94
C LEU A 51 -18.62 25.13 2.57
N GLY A 52 -19.37 24.95 1.48
CA GLY A 52 -18.82 24.80 0.14
C GLY A 52 -18.03 23.50 -0.06
N VAL A 53 -18.29 22.48 0.76
CA VAL A 53 -17.71 21.15 0.65
C VAL A 53 -18.67 20.26 -0.15
N SER A 54 -18.17 19.64 -1.22
CA SER A 54 -19.00 18.70 -1.99
C SER A 54 -19.39 17.48 -1.15
N GLY A 55 -20.54 16.85 -1.45
CA GLY A 55 -20.99 15.67 -0.69
C GLY A 55 -19.97 14.51 -0.65
N LEU A 56 -19.14 14.36 -1.70
CA LEU A 56 -18.06 13.36 -1.71
C LEU A 56 -16.92 13.73 -0.73
N GLN A 57 -16.55 15.01 -0.66
CA GLN A 57 -15.56 15.51 0.29
C GLN A 57 -16.09 15.45 1.73
N GLY A 58 -17.38 15.74 1.95
CA GLY A 58 -18.03 15.59 3.25
C GLY A 58 -17.93 14.14 3.76
N LYS A 59 -18.25 13.15 2.90
CA LYS A 59 -18.05 11.72 3.23
C LYS A 59 -16.59 11.39 3.58
N LYS A 60 -15.62 12.00 2.89
CA LYS A 60 -14.19 11.83 3.19
C LYS A 60 -13.82 12.39 4.56
N ILE A 61 -14.36 13.55 4.94
CA ILE A 61 -14.17 14.15 6.27
C ILE A 61 -14.74 13.22 7.34
N VAL A 62 -15.99 12.76 7.19
CA VAL A 62 -16.65 11.85 8.15
C VAL A 62 -15.85 10.56 8.34
N ASN A 63 -15.45 9.89 7.25
CA ASN A 63 -14.66 8.66 7.33
C ASN A 63 -13.29 8.90 7.99
N ALA A 64 -12.65 10.05 7.74
CA ALA A 64 -11.38 10.39 8.36
C ALA A 64 -11.52 10.69 9.87
N ILE A 65 -12.63 11.30 10.29
CA ILE A 65 -12.96 11.53 11.70
C ILE A 65 -13.19 10.19 12.40
N GLU A 66 -13.99 9.30 11.82
CA GLU A 66 -14.22 7.95 12.38
C GLU A 66 -12.92 7.16 12.52
N PHE A 67 -12.08 7.20 11.49
CA PHE A 67 -10.75 6.58 11.54
C PHE A 67 -9.90 7.20 12.67
N THR A 68 -9.88 8.51 12.80
CA THR A 68 -9.09 9.19 13.85
C THR A 68 -9.62 8.88 15.25
N LYS A 69 -10.94 8.81 15.44
CA LYS A 69 -11.58 8.37 16.69
C LYS A 69 -11.17 6.95 17.06
N SER A 70 -11.11 6.04 16.08
CA SER A 70 -10.67 4.66 16.31
C SER A 70 -9.23 4.62 16.86
N LEU A 71 -8.34 5.48 16.34
CA LEU A 71 -6.97 5.58 16.82
C LEU A 71 -6.85 6.25 18.20
N ALA A 72 -7.63 7.31 18.44
CA ALA A 72 -7.62 8.06 19.69
C ALA A 72 -8.12 7.22 20.88
N GLY A 73 -9.10 6.35 20.64
CA GLY A 73 -9.64 5.44 21.65
C GLY A 73 -8.71 4.29 22.07
N GLY A 74 -7.45 4.25 21.60
CA GLY A 74 -6.51 3.16 21.89
C GLY A 74 -6.88 1.81 21.24
N GLY A 75 -8.02 1.75 20.55
CA GLY A 75 -8.44 0.61 19.75
C GLY A 75 -7.85 0.71 18.36
N GLY A 76 -6.57 0.34 18.23
CA GLY A 76 -5.90 0.22 16.93
C GLY A 76 -6.84 -0.41 15.91
N GLY A 77 -7.13 0.32 14.83
CA GLY A 77 -8.15 0.00 13.83
C GLY A 77 -7.96 -1.38 13.21
N GLY A 78 -8.50 -2.39 13.89
CA GLY A 78 -8.68 -3.76 13.47
C GLY A 78 -10.16 -4.09 13.34
N GLY A 79 -11.00 -3.14 12.93
CA GLY A 79 -12.46 -3.29 12.76
C GLY A 79 -12.89 -4.25 11.63
N GLY A 80 -12.02 -5.19 11.27
CA GLY A 80 -12.31 -6.35 10.45
C GLY A 80 -11.50 -7.58 10.88
N SER A 81 -10.67 -7.50 11.92
CA SER A 81 -9.84 -8.63 12.34
C SER A 81 -10.68 -9.72 12.97
N ASP A 82 -11.66 -9.47 13.83
CA ASP A 82 -12.28 -10.61 14.53
C ASP A 82 -13.07 -11.54 13.59
N ALA A 83 -13.84 -10.97 12.66
CA ALA A 83 -14.51 -11.76 11.63
C ALA A 83 -13.51 -12.39 10.65
N ARG A 84 -12.45 -11.68 10.26
CA ARG A 84 -11.40 -12.19 9.36
C ARG A 84 -10.51 -13.23 10.05
N VAL A 85 -10.28 -13.11 11.35
CA VAL A 85 -9.49 -14.00 12.21
C VAL A 85 -10.28 -15.28 12.41
N ALA A 86 -11.57 -15.19 12.76
CA ALA A 86 -12.44 -16.36 12.79
C ALA A 86 -12.50 -17.07 11.42
N GLN A 87 -12.55 -16.30 10.33
CA GLN A 87 -12.53 -16.85 8.97
C GLN A 87 -11.18 -17.51 8.64
N LEU A 88 -10.06 -16.87 8.97
CA LEU A 88 -8.70 -17.39 8.76
C LEU A 88 -8.38 -18.58 9.65
N GLU A 89 -8.93 -18.64 10.86
CA GLU A 89 -8.82 -19.80 11.75
C GLU A 89 -9.60 -20.99 11.21
N ALA A 90 -10.81 -20.76 10.68
CA ALA A 90 -11.59 -21.79 10.02
C ALA A 90 -10.89 -22.33 8.76
N GLU A 91 -10.31 -21.45 7.94
CA GLU A 91 -9.55 -21.82 6.75
C GLU A 91 -8.28 -22.60 7.11
N ASN A 92 -7.52 -22.16 8.12
CA ASN A 92 -6.36 -22.91 8.62
C ASN A 92 -6.74 -24.29 9.18
N ALA A 93 -7.89 -24.41 9.85
CA ALA A 93 -8.38 -25.69 10.34
C ALA A 93 -8.74 -26.64 9.17
N GLN A 94 -9.27 -26.11 8.06
CA GLN A 94 -9.54 -26.89 6.85
C GLN A 94 -8.25 -27.33 6.15
N LEU A 95 -7.32 -26.40 5.93
CA LEU A 95 -6.03 -26.69 5.29
C LEU A 95 -5.23 -27.75 6.06
N LYS A 96 -5.26 -27.73 7.40
CA LYS A 96 -4.64 -28.78 8.22
C LYS A 96 -5.26 -30.15 8.00
N LYS A 97 -6.58 -30.24 7.77
CA LYS A 97 -7.26 -31.52 7.46
C LYS A 97 -6.92 -32.00 6.06
N GLU A 98 -6.79 -31.10 5.09
CA GLU A 98 -6.41 -31.42 3.72
C GLU A 98 -4.96 -31.92 3.65
N LEU A 99 -4.04 -31.26 4.35
CA LEU A 99 -2.64 -31.70 4.48
C LEU A 99 -2.51 -33.10 5.10
N ALA A 100 -3.38 -33.46 6.04
CA ALA A 100 -3.38 -34.80 6.62
C ALA A 100 -3.77 -35.90 5.60
N HIS A 101 -4.54 -35.55 4.57
CA HIS A 101 -4.94 -36.46 3.48
C HIS A 101 -4.06 -36.33 2.23
N TYR A 102 -3.20 -35.31 2.18
CA TYR A 102 -2.32 -35.09 1.06
C TYR A 102 -1.21 -36.15 1.04
N LYS A 103 -1.37 -37.14 0.16
CA LYS A 103 -0.29 -38.04 -0.22
C LYS A 103 0.57 -37.32 -1.26
N PRO A 104 1.83 -36.95 -0.95
CA PRO A 104 2.67 -36.29 -1.93
C PRO A 104 2.76 -37.16 -3.18
N ALA A 105 2.59 -36.53 -4.34
CA ALA A 105 2.80 -37.21 -5.60
C ALA A 105 4.20 -37.84 -5.58
N PRO A 106 4.37 -39.08 -6.09
CA PRO A 106 5.67 -39.69 -6.17
C PRO A 106 6.59 -38.70 -6.88
N THR A 107 7.64 -38.28 -6.17
CA THR A 107 8.62 -37.36 -6.71
C THR A 107 9.08 -37.98 -8.03
N PRO A 108 8.86 -37.33 -9.19
CA PRO A 108 9.32 -37.88 -10.44
C PRO A 108 10.82 -38.11 -10.28
N ALA A 109 11.26 -39.34 -10.56
CA ALA A 109 12.67 -39.70 -10.51
C ALA A 109 13.46 -38.59 -11.23
N PRO A 110 14.58 -38.10 -10.66
CA PRO A 110 15.33 -37.02 -11.25
C PRO A 110 15.60 -37.37 -12.71
N ALA A 111 14.96 -36.65 -13.62
CA ALA A 111 15.23 -36.82 -15.03
C ALA A 111 16.72 -36.57 -15.19
N SER A 112 17.46 -37.56 -15.70
CA SER A 112 18.86 -37.40 -16.04
C SER A 112 18.95 -36.24 -17.03
N TYR A 113 19.25 -35.05 -16.52
CA TYR A 113 19.49 -33.89 -17.35
C TYR A 113 20.78 -34.19 -18.10
N THR A 114 20.67 -34.60 -19.36
CA THR A 114 21.77 -34.43 -20.30
C THR A 114 22.07 -32.94 -20.27
N SER A 115 23.23 -32.58 -19.72
CA SER A 115 23.70 -31.21 -19.62
C SER A 115 23.56 -30.57 -21.00
N ALA A 116 22.57 -29.70 -21.14
CA ALA A 116 22.43 -28.89 -22.33
C ALA A 116 23.77 -28.15 -22.51
N PRO A 117 24.38 -28.18 -23.71
CA PRO A 117 25.65 -27.51 -23.96
C PRO A 117 25.54 -26.06 -23.49
N ALA A 118 26.53 -25.64 -22.72
CA ALA A 118 26.55 -24.34 -22.06
C ALA A 118 26.09 -23.24 -23.04
N PRO A 119 25.07 -22.44 -22.69
CA PRO A 119 24.66 -21.34 -23.54
C PRO A 119 25.87 -20.45 -23.79
N ARG A 120 26.17 -20.22 -25.07
CA ARG A 120 27.26 -19.34 -25.48
C ARG A 120 27.10 -18.01 -24.74
N PRO A 121 28.18 -17.47 -24.13
CA PRO A 121 28.11 -16.19 -23.44
C PRO A 121 27.54 -15.15 -24.41
N PRO A 122 26.54 -14.35 -23.99
CA PRO A 122 25.97 -13.32 -24.85
C PRO A 122 27.10 -12.38 -25.27
N GLN A 123 27.34 -12.32 -26.58
CA GLN A 123 28.28 -11.36 -27.15
C GLN A 123 27.78 -9.96 -26.77
N HIS A 124 28.59 -9.30 -25.96
CA HIS A 124 28.32 -7.98 -25.42
C HIS A 124 28.41 -6.99 -26.59
N ASN A 125 27.28 -6.69 -27.22
CA ASN A 125 27.15 -5.44 -27.95
C ASN A 125 27.02 -4.34 -26.89
N ASP A 126 28.18 -3.83 -26.48
CA ASP A 126 28.33 -2.54 -25.83
C ASP A 126 27.60 -1.52 -26.70
N HIS A 127 26.38 -1.14 -26.33
CA HIS A 127 25.89 0.24 -26.43
C HIS A 127 24.51 0.36 -25.75
N VAL A 128 24.55 0.95 -24.55
CA VAL A 128 23.53 1.87 -23.98
C VAL A 128 22.31 1.30 -23.24
N VAL A 129 21.87 0.04 -23.41
CA VAL A 129 20.55 -0.38 -22.84
C VAL A 129 20.57 -0.91 -21.39
N ILE A 130 21.74 -1.10 -20.76
CA ILE A 130 21.86 -1.80 -19.46
C ILE A 130 21.52 -0.92 -18.23
N LYS A 131 21.60 0.42 -18.35
CA LYS A 131 21.51 1.30 -17.17
C LYS A 131 20.12 1.39 -16.52
N SER A 132 19.03 1.18 -17.26
CA SER A 132 17.67 1.37 -16.72
C SER A 132 17.16 0.17 -15.93
N THR A 133 17.47 -1.06 -16.36
CA THR A 133 16.93 -2.28 -15.74
C THR A 133 17.65 -2.60 -14.42
N ALA A 134 18.96 -2.40 -14.38
CA ALA A 134 19.76 -2.55 -13.15
C ALA A 134 19.29 -1.60 -12.04
N ARG A 135 18.88 -0.38 -12.40
CA ARG A 135 18.37 0.61 -11.44
C ARG A 135 17.02 0.20 -10.83
N GLY A 136 16.17 -0.48 -11.60
CA GLY A 136 14.89 -1.02 -11.11
C GLY A 136 15.06 -2.18 -10.13
N ALA A 137 15.95 -3.12 -10.46
CA ALA A 137 16.24 -4.27 -9.61
C ALA A 137 16.90 -3.85 -8.27
N ALA A 138 17.87 -2.93 -8.30
CA ALA A 138 18.52 -2.43 -7.09
C ALA A 138 17.54 -1.71 -6.15
N ARG A 139 16.67 -0.85 -6.69
CA ARG A 139 15.66 -0.14 -5.87
C ARG A 139 14.62 -1.09 -5.28
N GLY A 140 14.20 -2.09 -6.07
CA GLY A 140 13.29 -3.14 -5.60
C GLY A 140 13.90 -3.96 -4.46
N ALA A 141 15.17 -4.34 -4.57
CA ALA A 141 15.87 -5.13 -3.55
C ALA A 141 15.94 -4.41 -2.20
N VAL A 142 16.23 -3.11 -2.19
CA VAL A 142 16.30 -2.30 -0.96
C VAL A 142 14.92 -2.21 -0.29
N LEU A 143 13.87 -1.90 -1.06
CA LEU A 143 12.50 -1.85 -0.53
C LEU A 143 12.03 -3.22 -0.01
N GLY A 144 12.35 -4.28 -0.74
CA GLY A 144 12.05 -5.65 -0.33
C GLY A 144 12.81 -6.07 0.94
N ALA A 145 14.07 -5.66 1.10
CA ALA A 145 14.86 -5.95 2.29
C ALA A 145 14.26 -5.29 3.55
N VAL A 146 13.76 -4.04 3.43
CA VAL A 146 13.08 -3.34 4.53
C VAL A 146 11.79 -4.05 4.91
N ALA A 147 10.99 -4.46 3.92
CA ALA A 147 9.79 -5.26 4.18
C ALA A 147 10.11 -6.62 4.80
N GLY A 148 11.18 -7.29 4.33
CA GLY A 148 11.65 -8.57 4.86
C GLY A 148 12.19 -8.48 6.28
N ALA A 149 12.79 -7.35 6.65
CA ALA A 149 13.25 -7.11 8.02
C ALA A 149 12.08 -7.00 9.00
N ILE A 150 10.91 -6.52 8.56
CA ILE A 150 9.67 -6.50 9.36
C ILE A 150 9.14 -7.92 9.55
N THR A 151 9.30 -8.80 8.56
CA THR A 151 8.82 -10.18 8.60
C THR A 151 9.86 -11.19 9.12
N GLY A 152 11.04 -10.73 9.56
CA GLY A 152 12.09 -11.56 10.18
C GLY A 152 13.09 -12.23 9.23
N ASP A 153 13.01 -12.00 7.91
CA ASP A 153 14.00 -12.50 6.94
C ASP A 153 14.28 -11.44 5.84
N PRO A 154 15.28 -10.56 6.05
CA PRO A 154 15.66 -9.55 5.08
C PRO A 154 16.21 -10.14 3.77
N GLY A 155 16.76 -11.37 3.82
CA GLY A 155 17.31 -12.06 2.65
C GLY A 155 16.21 -12.51 1.67
N GLN A 156 15.11 -13.05 2.19
CA GLN A 156 13.94 -13.36 1.36
C GLN A 156 13.26 -12.08 0.85
N GLY A 157 13.11 -11.07 1.71
CA GLY A 157 12.53 -9.79 1.32
C GLY A 157 13.29 -9.12 0.17
N ALA A 158 14.62 -9.10 0.24
CA ALA A 158 15.46 -8.53 -0.83
C ALA A 158 15.30 -9.25 -2.16
N LYS A 159 15.22 -10.59 -2.15
CA LYS A 159 15.03 -11.42 -3.37
C LYS A 159 13.68 -11.14 -4.03
N ILE A 160 12.61 -11.10 -3.23
CA ILE A 160 11.25 -10.80 -3.71
C ILE A 160 11.21 -9.36 -4.25
N GLY A 161 11.77 -8.40 -3.51
CA GLY A 161 11.84 -7.00 -3.94
C GLY A 161 12.63 -6.80 -5.23
N ALA A 162 13.74 -7.50 -5.40
CA ALA A 162 14.54 -7.44 -6.63
C ALA A 162 13.75 -7.99 -7.84
N ALA A 163 13.04 -9.11 -7.68
CA ALA A 163 12.23 -9.71 -8.73
C ALA A 163 11.05 -8.80 -9.13
N VAL A 164 10.36 -8.23 -8.14
CA VAL A 164 9.25 -7.29 -8.37
C VAL A 164 9.77 -6.00 -9.02
N GLY A 165 10.89 -5.45 -8.53
CA GLY A 165 11.52 -4.24 -9.09
C GLY A 165 12.05 -4.42 -10.51
N ALA A 166 12.58 -5.59 -10.85
CA ALA A 166 13.01 -5.93 -12.21
C ALA A 166 11.81 -5.99 -13.17
N THR A 167 10.73 -6.64 -12.75
CA THR A 167 9.50 -6.77 -13.55
C THR A 167 8.83 -5.41 -13.76
N GLY A 168 8.63 -4.64 -12.69
CA GLY A 168 8.05 -3.29 -12.76
C GLY A 168 8.92 -2.31 -13.54
N GLY A 169 10.25 -2.42 -13.43
CA GLY A 169 11.20 -1.62 -14.21
C GLY A 169 11.14 -1.91 -15.71
N ALA A 170 10.98 -3.19 -16.10
CA ALA A 170 10.84 -3.59 -17.49
C ALA A 170 9.54 -3.05 -18.13
N MET A 171 8.43 -3.13 -17.39
CA MET A 171 7.13 -2.63 -17.86
C MET A 171 7.13 -1.11 -18.07
N ASN A 172 7.68 -0.35 -17.11
CA ASN A 172 7.80 1.11 -17.23
C ASN A 172 8.76 1.54 -18.34
N GLY A 173 9.85 0.77 -18.55
CA GLY A 173 10.78 0.99 -19.66
C GLY A 173 10.17 0.83 -21.04
N LEU A 174 9.21 -0.09 -21.21
CA LEU A 174 8.47 -0.29 -22.46
C LEU A 174 7.46 0.84 -22.72
N GLY A 175 6.78 1.33 -21.69
CA GLY A 175 5.81 2.43 -21.81
C GLY A 175 6.46 3.77 -22.18
N ALA A 176 7.67 4.05 -21.66
CA ALA A 176 8.42 5.25 -22.01
C ALA A 176 8.80 5.29 -23.50
N ARG A 177 9.11 4.13 -24.11
CA ARG A 177 9.42 4.02 -25.54
C ARG A 177 8.20 4.25 -26.43
N ARG A 178 7.00 3.84 -26.00
CA ARG A 178 5.77 4.11 -26.77
C ARG A 178 5.43 5.60 -26.78
N ARG A 179 5.59 6.29 -25.64
CA ARG A 179 5.38 7.75 -25.56
C ARG A 179 6.36 8.55 -26.41
N ALA A 180 7.63 8.13 -26.47
CA ALA A 180 8.64 8.77 -27.33
C ALA A 180 8.38 8.62 -28.84
N ARG A 181 7.57 7.63 -29.27
CA ARG A 181 7.18 7.46 -30.70
C ARG A 181 5.97 8.30 -31.11
N LEU A 182 5.15 8.77 -30.16
CA LEU A 182 3.96 9.57 -30.46
C LEU A 182 4.26 11.08 -30.57
N LEU A 183 5.50 11.48 -30.32
CA LEU A 183 5.96 12.88 -30.36
C LEU A 183 6.93 13.14 -31.53
N ARG A 184 6.94 12.29 -32.55
CA ARG A 184 7.62 12.48 -33.84
C ARG A 184 6.58 12.53 -34.94
#